data_AF-A0A4Y2GBE8-F1
#
_entry.id   AF-A0A4Y2GBE8-F1
#
_cell.length_a   1.000
_cell.length_b   1.000
_cell.length_c   1.000
_cell.angle_alpha   90.00
_cell.angle_beta   90.00
_cell.angle_gamma   90.00
#
_symmetry.space_group_name_H-M   'P 1'
#
loop_
_entity.id
_entity.type
_entity.pdbx_description
1 polymer ?
#
loop_
_entity_poly.entity_id
_entity_poly.type
_entity_poly.pdbx_seq_one_letter_code
_entity_poly.pdbx_strand_id
1 'polypeptide(L)'
;MEINLNDEHKVRSIDANEKNKFKFEWLNKSIKIKLPAKGNNTSVEEISVKVGNSIKKIDISGTVNCQLCSDTVYYGKRGFSAISSHLQTKKYLSKVQAKRENYTLPANFFGVSKSAAPCSAVPSAPCASSSTTIQMPVNVPLSDRITNAQSLILGVLAENNLPFTICLLY
;
A
#
# COMPACT_ATOMS: atom_id res chain seq x y z
N MET A 1 3.31 5.46 -20.92
CA MET A 1 4.62 4.83 -20.67
C MET A 1 5.31 5.61 -19.55
N GLU A 2 5.65 4.96 -18.43
CA GLU A 2 6.42 5.62 -17.35
C GLU A 2 7.87 5.77 -17.83
N ILE A 3 8.46 6.96 -17.64
CA ILE A 3 9.87 7.17 -17.99
C ILE A 3 10.71 6.74 -16.79
N ASN A 4 11.76 5.96 -17.05
CA ASN A 4 12.78 5.73 -16.05
C ASN A 4 13.43 7.08 -15.72
N LEU A 5 13.23 7.58 -14.50
CA LEU A 5 13.71 8.88 -14.04
C LEU A 5 15.25 9.00 -14.06
N ASN A 6 15.97 7.89 -14.30
CA ASN A 6 17.43 7.89 -14.43
C ASN A 6 17.91 8.36 -15.82
N ASP A 7 17.02 8.54 -16.79
CA ASP A 7 17.38 9.05 -18.12
C ASP A 7 17.04 10.55 -18.21
N GLU A 8 17.87 11.39 -17.60
CA GLU A 8 17.69 12.84 -17.64
C GLU A 8 17.66 13.37 -19.07
N HIS A 9 18.44 12.78 -19.96
CA HIS A 9 18.55 13.21 -21.35
C HIS A 9 17.22 13.02 -22.08
N LYS A 10 16.59 11.85 -21.93
CA LYS A 10 15.26 11.59 -22.48
C LYS A 10 14.21 12.56 -21.93
N VAL A 11 14.23 12.86 -20.63
CA VAL A 11 13.28 13.82 -20.06
C VAL A 11 13.50 15.24 -20.62
N ARG A 12 14.75 15.65 -20.84
CA ARG A 12 15.07 16.94 -21.47
C ARG A 12 14.60 17.03 -22.91
N SER A 13 14.69 15.95 -23.69
CA SER A 13 14.20 15.94 -25.07
C SER A 13 12.68 16.01 -25.15
N ILE A 14 11.97 15.36 -24.24
CA ILE A 14 10.49 15.38 -24.20
C ILE A 14 9.95 16.78 -23.92
N ASP A 15 10.58 17.51 -23.01
CA ASP A 15 10.17 18.86 -22.62
C ASP A 15 10.89 19.96 -23.42
N ALA A 16 11.53 19.63 -24.55
CA ALA A 16 12.39 20.58 -25.27
C ALA A 16 11.68 21.89 -25.62
N ASN A 17 10.38 21.80 -25.97
CA ASN A 17 9.54 22.91 -26.41
C ASN A 17 8.72 23.56 -25.28
N GLU A 18 8.84 23.08 -24.04
CA GLU A 18 8.10 23.66 -22.91
C GLU A 18 8.78 24.89 -22.36
N LYS A 19 7.98 25.90 -22.01
CA LYS A 19 8.46 27.09 -21.30
C LYS A 19 9.16 26.71 -19.99
N ASN A 20 8.61 25.74 -19.26
CA ASN A 20 9.20 25.19 -18.05
C ASN A 20 9.51 23.71 -18.26
N LYS A 21 10.80 23.39 -18.34
CA LYS A 21 11.29 22.02 -18.40
C LYS A 21 11.22 21.34 -17.04
N PHE A 22 10.96 20.04 -17.02
CA PHE A 22 11.00 19.25 -15.80
C PHE A 22 12.39 19.33 -15.15
N LYS A 23 12.42 19.47 -13.83
CA LYS A 23 13.66 19.41 -13.05
C LYS A 23 13.53 18.31 -12.00
N PHE A 24 14.47 17.36 -12.00
CA PHE A 24 14.48 16.25 -11.03
C PHE A 24 14.57 16.73 -9.59
N GLU A 25 15.22 17.87 -9.35
CA GLU A 25 15.24 18.56 -8.06
C GLU A 25 13.86 18.82 -7.47
N TRP A 26 12.82 18.98 -8.32
CA TRP A 26 11.44 19.16 -7.84
C TRP A 26 10.94 17.96 -7.06
N LEU A 27 11.39 16.74 -7.39
CA LEU A 27 11.02 15.51 -6.69
C LEU A 27 11.59 15.44 -5.27
N ASN A 28 12.68 16.14 -5.01
CA ASN A 28 13.31 16.23 -3.69
C ASN A 28 12.68 17.28 -2.78
N LYS A 29 11.82 18.15 -3.31
CA LYS A 29 11.12 19.15 -2.52
C LYS A 29 10.02 18.51 -1.69
N SER A 30 9.75 19.13 -0.55
CA SER A 30 8.60 18.81 0.29
C SER A 30 7.63 19.98 0.34
N ILE A 31 6.34 19.67 0.35
CA ILE A 31 5.26 20.64 0.40
C ILE A 31 4.47 20.39 1.68
N LYS A 32 4.27 21.46 2.44
CA LYS A 32 3.43 21.43 3.63
C LYS A 32 1.96 21.45 3.21
N ILE A 33 1.21 20.47 3.67
CA ILE A 33 -0.23 20.37 3.45
C ILE A 33 -0.95 20.34 4.79
N LYS A 34 -2.15 20.93 4.82
CA LYS A 34 -3.00 20.97 6.01
C LYS A 34 -4.08 19.91 5.88
N LEU A 35 -4.15 19.01 6.85
CA LEU A 35 -5.14 17.95 6.91
C LEU A 35 -5.82 17.94 8.29
N PRO A 36 -7.06 17.43 8.40
CA PRO A 36 -7.66 17.17 9.69
C PRO A 36 -6.78 16.21 10.51
N ALA A 37 -6.66 16.46 11.81
CA ALA A 37 -5.95 15.56 12.69
C ALA A 37 -6.64 14.20 12.74
N LYS A 38 -5.86 13.16 12.96
CA LYS A 38 -6.39 11.80 13.04
C LYS A 38 -7.34 11.66 14.25
N GLY A 39 -8.59 11.26 14.00
CA GLY A 39 -9.60 11.06 15.04
C GLY A 39 -10.34 12.33 15.49
N ASN A 40 -10.02 13.50 14.94
CA ASN A 40 -10.76 14.74 15.22
C ASN A 40 -10.83 15.62 13.95
N ASN A 41 -12.04 15.94 13.51
CA ASN A 41 -12.33 16.75 12.33
C ASN A 41 -12.15 18.27 12.54
N THR A 42 -11.94 18.71 13.78
CA THR A 42 -11.87 20.14 14.15
C THR A 42 -10.44 20.67 14.18
N SER A 43 -9.46 19.86 14.59
CA SER A 43 -8.05 20.24 14.63
C SER A 43 -7.38 20.00 13.28
N VAL A 44 -6.54 20.94 12.85
CA VAL A 44 -5.76 20.84 11.60
C VAL A 44 -4.29 20.56 11.93
N GLU A 45 -3.74 19.52 11.31
CA GLU A 45 -2.33 19.14 11.39
C GLU A 45 -1.62 19.52 10.07
N GLU A 46 -0.42 20.06 10.18
CA GLU A 46 0.44 20.34 9.03
C GLU A 46 1.41 19.17 8.81
N ILE A 47 1.33 18.55 7.63
CA ILE A 47 2.15 17.40 7.25
C ILE A 47 3.01 17.79 6.06
N SER A 48 4.27 17.36 6.07
CA SER A 48 5.21 17.58 4.97
C SER A 48 5.18 16.38 4.01
N VAL A 49 4.86 16.62 2.73
CA VAL A 49 4.82 15.57 1.70
C VAL A 49 5.90 15.80 0.66
N LYS A 50 6.75 14.79 0.45
CA LYS A 50 7.77 14.78 -0.60
C LYS A 50 7.10 14.63 -1.97
N VAL A 51 7.46 15.52 -2.91
CA VAL A 51 6.87 15.55 -4.26
C VAL A 51 7.14 14.24 -5.02
N GLY A 52 8.35 13.67 -4.89
CA GLY A 52 8.72 12.40 -5.52
C GLY A 52 7.87 11.20 -5.11
N ASN A 53 7.18 11.26 -3.97
CA ASN A 53 6.28 10.19 -3.53
C ASN A 53 4.89 10.27 -4.17
N SER A 54 4.58 11.40 -4.82
CA SER A 54 3.26 11.68 -5.38
C SER A 54 3.28 11.83 -6.89
N ILE A 55 4.39 12.31 -7.43
CA ILE A 55 4.50 12.76 -8.81
C ILE A 55 5.51 11.90 -9.56
N LYS A 56 5.10 11.40 -10.72
CA LYS A 56 5.97 10.73 -11.69
C LYS A 56 5.98 11.46 -13.02
N LYS A 57 7.16 11.64 -13.60
CA LYS A 57 7.27 12.13 -14.98
C LYS A 57 6.79 11.05 -15.95
N ILE A 58 6.02 11.46 -16.95
CA ILE A 58 5.51 10.60 -18.03
C ILE A 58 6.01 11.09 -19.38
N ASP A 59 5.92 10.23 -20.39
CA ASP A 59 6.34 10.49 -21.78
C ASP A 59 5.35 11.40 -22.53
N ILE A 60 5.03 12.54 -21.91
CA ILE A 60 4.19 13.61 -22.43
C ILE A 60 4.84 14.92 -22.03
N SER A 61 5.08 15.78 -23.02
CA SER A 61 5.67 17.10 -22.85
C SER A 61 4.94 17.90 -21.77
N GLY A 62 5.70 18.51 -20.87
CA GLY A 62 5.17 19.45 -19.87
C GLY A 62 4.19 18.83 -18.87
N THR A 63 4.09 17.50 -18.80
CA THR A 63 3.08 16.80 -18.02
C THR A 63 3.70 15.76 -17.07
N VAL A 64 3.15 15.67 -15.87
CA VAL A 64 3.43 14.61 -14.89
C VAL A 64 2.15 13.88 -14.51
N ASN A 65 2.27 12.67 -13.97
CA ASN A 65 1.17 11.94 -13.38
C ASN A 65 1.23 12.00 -11.85
N CYS A 66 0.10 12.27 -11.20
CA CYS A 66 -0.03 12.16 -9.75
C CYS A 66 -0.53 10.75 -9.40
N GLN A 67 0.31 9.97 -8.71
CA GLN A 67 0.02 8.58 -8.37
C GLN A 67 -1.18 8.44 -7.42
N LEU A 68 -1.38 9.40 -6.50
CA LEU A 68 -2.49 9.33 -5.55
C LEU A 68 -3.83 9.75 -6.18
N CYS A 69 -3.80 10.73 -7.08
CA CYS A 69 -5.01 11.19 -7.77
C CYS A 69 -5.36 10.33 -8.98
N SER A 70 -4.37 9.60 -9.55
CA SER A 70 -4.44 9.00 -10.88
C SER A 70 -4.77 10.02 -11.97
N ASP A 71 -4.28 11.26 -11.81
CA ASP A 71 -4.52 12.39 -12.71
C ASP A 71 -3.22 12.94 -13.27
N THR A 72 -3.28 13.44 -14.51
CA THR A 72 -2.19 14.20 -15.11
C THR A 72 -2.21 15.67 -14.67
N VAL A 73 -1.03 16.24 -14.43
CA VAL A 73 -0.81 17.64 -14.07
C VAL A 73 0.09 18.28 -15.11
N TYR A 74 -0.43 19.28 -15.82
CA TYR A 74 0.35 20.05 -16.78
C TYR A 74 1.11 21.18 -16.08
N TYR A 75 2.45 21.13 -16.13
CA TYR A 75 3.35 22.14 -15.59
C TYR A 75 4.02 23.00 -16.65
N GLY A 76 3.96 22.65 -17.94
CA GLY A 76 4.71 23.34 -19.00
C GLY A 76 4.67 24.87 -18.96
N LYS A 77 3.51 25.46 -18.65
CA LYS A 77 3.33 26.92 -18.51
C LYS A 77 3.73 27.49 -17.13
N ARG A 78 3.49 26.76 -16.04
CA ARG A 78 3.58 27.24 -14.65
C ARG A 78 4.76 26.68 -13.84
N GLY A 79 5.49 25.72 -14.40
CA GLY A 79 6.54 24.95 -13.74
C GLY A 79 6.07 24.30 -12.45
N PHE A 80 6.98 24.25 -11.47
CA PHE A 80 6.73 23.65 -10.15
C PHE A 80 5.47 24.17 -9.45
N SER A 81 5.06 25.42 -9.70
CA SER A 81 3.86 26.00 -9.09
C SER A 81 2.60 25.19 -9.43
N ALA A 82 2.47 24.66 -10.65
CA ALA A 82 1.33 23.80 -11.01
C ALA A 82 1.29 22.52 -10.19
N ILE A 83 2.45 21.89 -10.01
CA ILE A 83 2.60 20.67 -9.20
C ILE A 83 2.25 20.98 -7.74
N SER A 84 2.79 22.07 -7.19
CA SER A 84 2.53 22.51 -5.82
C SER A 84 1.04 22.79 -5.59
N SER A 85 0.40 23.54 -6.49
CA SER A 85 -1.05 23.80 -6.42
C SER A 85 -1.86 22.51 -6.49
N HIS A 86 -1.49 21.55 -7.37
CA HIS A 86 -2.18 20.26 -7.44
C HIS A 86 -2.13 19.50 -6.10
N LEU A 87 -0.96 19.47 -5.46
CA LEU A 87 -0.77 18.79 -4.17
C LEU A 87 -1.49 19.48 -3.00
N GLN A 88 -2.06 20.66 -3.21
CA GLN A 88 -2.92 21.36 -2.24
C GLN A 88 -4.41 21.28 -2.59
N THR A 89 -4.78 20.64 -3.71
CA THR A 89 -6.18 20.49 -4.09
C THR A 89 -6.94 19.59 -3.12
N LYS A 90 -8.23 19.88 -2.92
CA LYS A 90 -9.12 19.04 -2.10
C LYS A 90 -9.07 17.56 -2.52
N LYS A 91 -9.03 17.27 -3.82
CA LYS A 91 -8.94 15.90 -4.35
C LYS A 91 -7.70 15.18 -3.84
N TYR A 92 -6.53 15.81 -3.95
CA TYR A 92 -5.28 15.24 -3.46
C TYR A 92 -5.31 15.07 -1.93
N LEU A 93 -5.72 16.10 -1.20
CA LEU A 93 -5.80 16.08 0.27
C LEU A 93 -6.71 14.96 0.78
N SER A 94 -7.89 14.76 0.18
CA SER A 94 -8.79 13.67 0.53
C SER A 94 -8.15 12.29 0.29
N LYS A 95 -7.37 12.12 -0.78
CA LYS A 95 -6.63 10.87 -1.04
C LYS A 95 -5.51 10.63 -0.04
N VAL A 96 -4.79 11.68 0.37
CA VAL A 96 -3.77 11.57 1.43
C VAL A 96 -4.41 11.19 2.76
N GLN A 97 -5.54 11.80 3.11
CA GLN A 97 -6.28 11.48 4.33
C GLN A 97 -6.74 10.02 4.34
N ALA A 98 -7.41 9.57 3.27
CA ALA A 98 -7.84 8.18 3.14
C ALA A 98 -6.65 7.21 3.22
N LYS A 99 -5.51 7.56 2.62
CA LYS A 99 -4.27 6.79 2.76
C LYS A 99 -3.83 6.72 4.23
N ARG A 100 -3.78 7.83 4.95
CA ARG A 100 -3.39 7.85 6.38
C ARG A 100 -4.29 6.97 7.24
N GLU A 101 -5.59 6.99 6.99
CA GLU A 101 -6.59 6.18 7.70
C GLU A 101 -6.43 4.69 7.36
N ASN A 102 -6.29 4.34 6.09
CA ASN A 102 -6.18 2.94 5.64
C ASN A 102 -4.89 2.24 6.07
N TYR A 103 -3.77 2.97 6.14
CA TYR A 103 -2.49 2.41 6.60
C TYR A 103 -2.31 2.48 8.12
N THR A 104 -3.33 2.92 8.85
CA THR A 104 -3.37 2.82 10.31
C THR A 104 -4.01 1.49 10.70
N LEU A 105 -3.24 0.58 11.30
CA LEU A 105 -3.84 -0.54 12.03
C LEU A 105 -4.51 -0.02 13.33
N PRO A 106 -5.67 -0.57 13.72
CA PRO A 106 -6.26 -0.27 15.02
C PRO A 106 -5.26 -0.58 16.14
N ALA A 107 -5.15 0.29 17.14
CA ALA A 107 -4.25 0.09 18.28
C ALA A 107 -4.47 -1.26 19.00
N ASN A 108 -5.67 -1.83 18.86
CA ASN A 108 -6.07 -3.11 19.45
C ASN A 108 -5.48 -4.33 18.72
N PHE A 109 -4.81 -4.16 17.58
CA PHE A 109 -4.19 -5.26 16.84
C PHE A 109 -2.96 -5.84 17.56
N PHE A 110 -2.33 -5.08 18.46
CA PHE A 110 -1.21 -5.53 19.31
C PHE A 110 -1.67 -5.84 20.75
N GLY A 111 -2.86 -6.41 20.90
CA GLY A 111 -3.37 -6.84 22.20
C GLY A 111 -2.54 -7.95 22.83
N VAL A 112 -1.99 -7.64 24.01
CA VAL A 112 -1.54 -8.53 25.10
C VAL A 112 -0.15 -9.17 24.95
N SER A 113 0.82 -8.61 25.69
CA SER A 113 1.89 -9.38 26.34
C SER A 113 2.44 -8.62 27.55
N LYS A 114 1.66 -8.58 28.64
CA LYS A 114 2.18 -8.30 29.99
C LYS A 114 1.42 -9.14 31.03
N SER A 115 1.75 -10.43 31.09
CA SER A 115 2.19 -11.14 32.30
C SER A 115 2.26 -12.63 31.96
N ALA A 116 3.46 -13.18 31.88
CA ALA A 116 3.66 -14.62 31.96
C ALA A 116 3.29 -15.05 33.39
N ALA A 117 2.17 -15.75 33.54
CA ALA A 117 1.89 -16.57 34.70
C ALA A 117 1.98 -18.05 34.27
N PRO A 118 2.58 -18.95 35.06
CA PRO A 118 2.86 -20.32 34.63
C PRO A 118 1.58 -21.13 34.49
N CYS A 119 1.51 -21.91 33.42
CA CYS A 119 0.43 -22.83 33.10
C CYS A 119 0.29 -23.88 34.23
N SER A 120 -0.87 -23.93 34.89
CA SER A 120 -1.30 -25.11 35.66
C SER A 120 -2.60 -25.63 35.06
N ALA A 121 -2.57 -26.89 34.64
CA ALA A 121 -3.65 -27.61 33.99
C ALA A 121 -4.79 -27.95 34.95
N VAL A 122 -6.05 -27.89 34.49
CA VAL A 122 -7.15 -28.86 34.72
C VAL A 122 -8.28 -28.57 33.68
N PRO A 123 -8.94 -29.59 33.08
CA PRO A 123 -9.97 -29.43 32.06
C PRO A 123 -11.40 -29.46 32.64
N SER A 124 -12.34 -28.72 32.05
CA SER A 124 -13.80 -28.99 32.06
C SER A 124 -14.52 -28.08 31.05
N ALA A 125 -15.12 -28.67 30.00
CA ALA A 125 -16.19 -28.10 29.18
C ALA A 125 -17.56 -28.56 29.76
N PRO A 126 -18.76 -28.13 29.29
CA PRO A 126 -19.17 -27.31 28.13
C PRO A 126 -20.08 -26.10 28.54
N CYS A 127 -20.56 -25.15 27.72
CA CYS A 127 -21.30 -25.26 26.47
C CYS A 127 -21.47 -23.88 25.75
N ALA A 128 -21.39 -23.94 24.43
CA ALA A 128 -22.10 -23.17 23.40
C ALA A 128 -22.28 -21.64 23.54
N SER A 129 -21.54 -20.90 22.72
CA SER A 129 -22.10 -19.80 21.94
C SER A 129 -21.39 -19.77 20.58
N SER A 130 -22.16 -20.08 19.55
CA SER A 130 -21.73 -20.06 18.15
C SER A 130 -21.21 -18.65 17.81
N SER A 131 -19.92 -18.55 17.49
CA SER A 131 -19.40 -17.43 16.73
C SER A 131 -18.48 -17.99 15.67
N THR A 132 -18.99 -17.98 14.44
CA THR A 132 -18.23 -18.27 13.22
C THR A 132 -17.03 -17.34 13.21
N THR A 133 -15.88 -17.85 13.66
CA THR A 133 -14.61 -17.16 13.54
C THR A 133 -14.28 -17.18 12.06
N ILE A 134 -14.56 -16.09 11.36
CA ILE A 134 -13.93 -15.85 10.06
C ILE A 134 -12.45 -15.63 10.37
N GLN A 135 -11.66 -16.69 10.25
CA GLN A 135 -10.20 -16.58 10.29
C GLN A 135 -9.77 -15.61 9.19
N MET A 136 -9.30 -14.43 9.60
CA MET A 136 -8.61 -13.52 8.70
C MET A 136 -7.34 -14.23 8.20
N PRO A 137 -7.08 -14.29 6.88
CA PRO A 137 -5.91 -14.98 6.37
C PRO A 137 -4.64 -14.29 6.89
N VAL A 138 -3.82 -15.08 7.58
CA VAL A 138 -2.48 -14.72 8.03
C VAL A 138 -1.70 -14.15 6.85
N ASN A 139 -1.04 -13.01 7.06
CA ASN A 139 -0.28 -12.31 6.03
C ASN A 139 1.01 -13.07 5.70
N VAL A 140 0.89 -14.10 4.87
CA VAL A 140 2.04 -14.85 4.33
C VAL A 140 2.62 -14.06 3.14
N PRO A 141 3.96 -13.84 3.06
CA PRO A 141 4.62 -13.24 1.91
C PRO A 141 4.15 -13.85 0.58
N LEU A 142 4.07 -13.05 -0.49
CA LEU A 142 3.51 -13.48 -1.79
C LEU A 142 4.16 -14.77 -2.35
N SER A 143 5.46 -14.97 -2.10
CA SER A 143 6.19 -16.18 -2.52
C SER A 143 5.69 -17.44 -1.81
N ASP A 144 5.29 -17.32 -0.55
CA ASP A 144 4.84 -18.44 0.27
C ASP A 144 3.39 -18.83 -0.03
N ARG A 145 2.57 -17.94 -0.60
CA ARG A 145 1.19 -18.28 -0.98
C ARG A 145 1.14 -19.28 -2.13
N ILE A 146 2.06 -19.15 -3.10
CA ILE A 146 2.16 -20.08 -4.23
C ILE A 146 2.64 -21.43 -3.73
N THR A 147 3.70 -21.45 -2.92
CA THR A 147 4.23 -22.69 -2.31
C THR A 147 3.20 -23.36 -1.40
N ASN A 148 2.48 -22.59 -0.59
CA ASN A 148 1.42 -23.12 0.29
C ASN A 148 0.24 -23.69 -0.51
N ALA A 149 -0.16 -23.04 -1.60
CA ALA A 149 -1.21 -23.55 -2.48
C ALA A 149 -0.77 -24.84 -3.19
N GLN A 150 0.49 -24.93 -3.64
CA GLN A 150 1.05 -26.15 -4.20
C GLN A 150 1.10 -27.28 -3.17
N SER A 151 1.52 -27.00 -1.94
CA SER A 151 1.53 -27.98 -0.85
C SER A 151 0.13 -28.49 -0.49
N LEU A 152 -0.89 -27.61 -0.48
CA LEU A 152 -2.28 -28.03 -0.26
C LEU A 152 -2.78 -28.94 -1.39
N ILE A 153 -2.47 -28.62 -2.64
CA ILE A 153 -2.84 -29.46 -3.79
C ILE A 153 -2.12 -30.82 -3.73
N LEU A 154 -0.83 -30.84 -3.37
CA LEU A 154 -0.07 -32.08 -3.19
C LEU A 154 -0.62 -32.93 -2.03
N GLY A 155 -1.01 -32.31 -0.91
CA GLY A 155 -1.61 -33.00 0.23
C GLY A 155 -2.93 -33.68 -0.16
N VAL A 156 -3.82 -32.93 -0.84
CA VAL A 156 -5.09 -33.48 -1.34
C VAL A 156 -4.86 -34.59 -2.35
N LEU A 157 -3.87 -34.47 -3.24
CA LEU A 157 -3.52 -35.55 -4.18
C LEU A 157 -2.95 -36.79 -3.46
N ALA A 158 -2.13 -36.61 -2.42
CA ALA A 158 -1.58 -37.72 -1.65
C ALA A 158 -2.66 -38.48 -0.86
N GLU A 159 -3.66 -37.78 -0.33
CA GLU A 159 -4.77 -38.39 0.41
C GLU A 159 -5.76 -39.14 -0.52
N ASN A 160 -5.88 -38.70 -1.79
CA ASN A 160 -6.84 -39.26 -2.75
C ASN A 160 -6.23 -40.23 -3.78
N ASN A 161 -4.90 -40.36 -3.85
CA ASN A 161 -4.19 -41.33 -4.71
C ASN A 161 -3.53 -42.46 -3.91
N LEU A 162 -4.13 -42.91 -2.82
CA LEU A 162 -3.82 -44.25 -2.33
C LEU A 162 -4.38 -45.26 -3.34
N PRO A 163 -3.54 -46.06 -4.03
CA PRO A 163 -4.06 -47.16 -4.80
C PRO A 163 -4.73 -48.12 -3.83
N PHE A 164 -6.04 -48.34 -4.00
CA PHE A 164 -6.68 -49.53 -3.46
C PHE A 164 -5.98 -50.70 -4.12
N THR A 165 -5.02 -51.33 -3.43
CA THR A 165 -4.74 -52.77 -3.39
C THR A 165 -3.45 -53.01 -2.60
N ILE A 166 -3.58 -53.56 -1.40
CA ILE A 166 -2.80 -54.75 -1.02
C ILE A 166 -3.73 -55.64 -0.18
N CYS A 167 -4.49 -56.47 -0.89
CA CYS A 167 -4.76 -57.81 -0.39
C CYS A 167 -3.47 -58.60 -0.63
N LEU A 168 -2.82 -59.09 0.44
CA LEU A 168 -2.37 -60.49 0.58
C LEU A 168 -1.44 -60.70 1.80
N LEU A 169 -1.78 -61.78 2.54
CA LEU A 169 -0.99 -62.61 3.47
C LEU A 169 -0.96 -62.22 4.96
N TYR A 170 -1.84 -62.84 5.77
CA TYR A 170 -1.65 -64.19 6.33
C TYR A 170 -2.99 -64.83 6.68
#